data_AF-A0A846PWI0-F1
#
_entry.id   AF-A0A846PWI0-F1
#
_cell.length_a   1.000
_cell.length_b   1.000
_cell.length_c   1.000
_cell.angle_alpha   90.00
_cell.angle_beta   90.00
_cell.angle_gamma   90.00
#
_symmetry.space_group_name_H-M   'P 1'
#
loop_
_entity.id
_entity.type
_entity.pdbx_description
1 polymer ?
#
loop_
_entity_poly.entity_id
_entity_poly.type
_entity_poly.pdbx_seq_one_letter_code
_entity_poly.pdbx_strand_id
1 'polypeptide(L)'
;VLAKELRVNLGDQLTLVFDPNVSLSVEVAGITGELLDNSLLWTIEGIQQRTTDIQGIGISENVTSFVCEYDEYLSPEEKTQLKQLIEERYQPYAYTDTNDTIKMIEGLMETFVAILLFIAILGLATLVLFTFSSMSLAIMGREIEFLALRAMGSKTRTILQIIFLENLL
;
A
#
# COMPACT_ATOMS: atom_id res chain seq x y z
N VAL A 1 -12.70 6.10 -16.73
CA VAL A 1 -13.33 7.28 -16.07
C VAL A 1 -13.16 8.54 -16.93
N LEU A 2 -11.93 8.88 -17.33
CA LEU A 2 -11.59 10.06 -18.15
C LEU A 2 -12.41 10.22 -19.45
N ALA A 3 -12.55 9.17 -20.27
CA ALA A 3 -13.32 9.25 -21.53
C ALA A 3 -14.80 9.60 -21.31
N LYS A 4 -15.38 9.16 -20.19
CA LYS A 4 -16.76 9.46 -19.81
C LYS A 4 -16.91 10.91 -19.33
N GLU A 5 -15.92 11.43 -18.61
CA GLU A 5 -15.89 12.83 -18.15
C GLU A 5 -15.71 13.79 -19.32
N LEU A 6 -14.81 13.46 -20.25
CA LEU A 6 -14.53 14.23 -21.46
C LEU A 6 -15.57 13.99 -22.58
N ARG A 7 -16.52 13.07 -22.39
CA ARG A 7 -17.56 12.68 -23.35
C ARG A 7 -17.02 12.28 -24.73
N VAL A 8 -15.89 11.59 -24.72
CA VAL A 8 -15.20 11.13 -25.92
C VAL A 8 -15.74 9.77 -26.36
N ASN A 9 -16.03 9.64 -27.65
CA ASN A 9 -16.46 8.41 -28.30
C ASN A 9 -15.42 7.93 -29.33
N LEU A 10 -15.56 6.67 -29.76
CA LEU A 10 -14.77 6.12 -30.85
C LEU A 10 -15.04 6.89 -32.15
N GLY A 11 -13.99 7.24 -32.88
CA GLY A 11 -14.05 8.03 -34.12
C GLY A 11 -14.11 9.55 -33.91
N ASP A 12 -14.19 10.02 -32.67
CA ASP A 12 -14.09 11.46 -32.39
C ASP A 12 -12.67 11.97 -32.73
N GLN A 13 -12.60 13.20 -33.26
CA GLN A 13 -11.35 13.89 -33.52
C GLN A 13 -11.02 14.79 -32.32
N LEU A 14 -9.86 14.54 -31.69
CA LEU A 14 -9.37 15.32 -30.56
C LEU A 14 -8.16 16.14 -30.97
N THR A 15 -8.14 17.41 -30.57
CA THR A 15 -6.96 18.25 -30.71
C THR A 15 -6.13 18.18 -29.42
N LEU A 16 -5.01 17.48 -29.47
CA LEU A 16 -4.02 17.47 -28.39
C LEU A 16 -3.15 18.73 -28.51
N VAL A 17 -3.15 19.57 -27.48
CA VAL A 17 -2.31 20.78 -27.41
C VAL A 17 -1.15 20.50 -26.46
N PHE A 18 0.06 20.42 -27.02
CA PHE A 18 1.27 20.09 -26.26
C PHE A 18 2.03 21.35 -25.80
N ASP A 19 2.03 22.37 -26.65
CA ASP A 19 2.61 23.70 -26.44
C ASP A 19 1.64 24.71 -27.08
N PRO A 20 1.54 25.97 -26.62
CA PRO A 20 0.75 27.01 -27.30
C PRO A 20 0.92 27.08 -28.83
N ASN A 21 2.05 26.62 -29.38
CA ASN A 21 2.29 26.60 -30.83
C ASN A 21 2.20 25.23 -31.51
N VAL A 22 1.98 24.13 -30.77
CA VAL A 22 1.95 22.76 -31.33
C VAL A 22 0.64 22.06 -30.96
N SER A 23 -0.18 21.80 -31.97
CA SER A 23 -1.41 21.02 -31.84
C SER A 23 -1.45 19.86 -32.84
N LEU A 24 -1.97 18.72 -32.40
CA LEU A 24 -2.13 17.51 -33.22
C LEU A 24 -3.59 17.07 -33.18
N SER A 25 -4.19 16.89 -34.36
CA SER A 25 -5.51 16.25 -34.48
C SER A 25 -5.33 14.74 -34.50
N VAL A 26 -5.97 14.03 -33.59
CA VAL A 26 -5.93 12.57 -33.49
C VAL A 26 -7.34 12.01 -33.49
N GLU A 27 -7.52 10.85 -34.13
CA GLU A 27 -8.78 10.12 -34.11
C GLU A 27 -8.77 9.09 -32.99
N VAL A 28 -9.86 9.01 -32.24
CA VAL A 28 -10.01 8.03 -31.16
C VAL A 28 -10.29 6.65 -31.74
N ALA A 29 -9.24 5.88 -31.95
CA ALA A 29 -9.34 4.52 -32.51
C ALA A 29 -9.87 3.47 -31.51
N GLY A 30 -9.72 3.70 -30.21
CA GLY A 30 -10.06 2.75 -29.17
C GLY A 30 -10.18 3.41 -27.80
N ILE A 31 -11.08 2.92 -26.95
CA ILE A 31 -11.18 3.28 -25.54
C ILE A 31 -10.90 2.01 -24.75
N THR A 32 -9.76 1.98 -24.06
CA THR A 32 -9.43 0.90 -23.13
C THR A 32 -9.86 1.27 -21.72
N GLY A 33 -10.32 0.28 -20.96
CA GLY A 33 -10.57 0.42 -19.53
C GLY A 33 -9.46 -0.30 -18.77
N GLU A 34 -8.64 0.43 -18.04
CA GLU A 34 -7.79 -0.19 -17.03
C GLU A 34 -8.66 -0.59 -15.83
N LEU A 35 -8.47 -1.82 -15.33
CA LEU A 35 -9.16 -2.35 -14.14
C LEU A 35 -8.70 -1.64 -12.85
N LEU A 36 -7.53 -1.00 -12.88
CA LEU A 36 -6.97 -0.20 -11.81
C LEU A 36 -6.86 1.25 -12.28
N ASP A 37 -7.54 2.15 -11.58
CA ASP A 37 -7.37 3.58 -11.79
C ASP A 37 -6.05 4.02 -11.14
N ASN A 38 -4.96 4.02 -11.91
CA ASN A 38 -3.62 4.39 -11.43
C ASN A 38 -3.50 5.88 -11.03
N SER A 39 -4.55 6.69 -11.20
CA SER A 39 -4.57 8.11 -10.79
C SER A 39 -4.39 8.34 -9.29
N LEU A 40 -4.67 7.34 -8.45
CA LEU A 40 -4.43 7.41 -7.00
C LEU A 40 -2.96 7.18 -6.61
N LEU A 41 -2.20 6.44 -7.42
CA LEU A 41 -0.79 6.11 -7.14
C LEU A 41 0.17 6.98 -7.95
N TRP A 42 -0.26 7.53 -9.08
CA TRP A 42 0.52 8.42 -9.93
C TRP A 42 -0.07 9.81 -9.94
N THR A 43 0.71 10.83 -9.57
CA THR A 43 0.30 12.22 -9.77
C THR A 43 0.16 12.48 -11.27
N ILE A 44 -0.81 13.30 -11.66
CA ILE A 44 -1.00 13.75 -13.05
C ILE A 44 0.32 14.34 -13.60
N GLU A 45 1.12 14.98 -12.74
CA GLU A 45 2.46 15.49 -13.06
C GLU A 45 3.47 14.37 -13.40
N GLY A 46 3.37 13.19 -12.79
CA GLY A 46 4.23 12.04 -13.09
C GLY A 46 3.90 11.39 -14.45
N ILE A 47 2.62 11.39 -14.83
CA ILE A 47 2.19 11.02 -16.18
C ILE A 47 2.65 12.09 -17.17
N GLN A 48 2.44 13.37 -16.85
CA GLN A 48 2.86 14.49 -17.68
C GLN A 48 4.38 14.52 -17.91
N GLN A 49 5.20 14.29 -16.87
CA GLN A 49 6.66 14.24 -16.99
C GLN A 49 7.16 13.05 -17.82
N ARG A 50 6.46 11.91 -17.79
CA ARG A 50 6.76 10.78 -18.68
C ARG A 50 6.25 11.00 -20.11
N THR A 51 5.15 11.72 -20.29
CA THR A 51 4.65 12.11 -21.62
C THR A 51 5.35 13.32 -22.24
N THR A 52 6.06 14.15 -21.44
CA THR A 52 6.92 15.21 -21.97
C THR A 52 8.18 14.67 -22.63
N ASP A 53 8.48 13.38 -22.50
CA ASP A 53 9.31 12.67 -23.48
C ASP A 53 8.45 12.39 -24.73
N ILE A 54 8.18 13.46 -25.48
CA ILE A 54 7.42 13.51 -26.74
C ILE A 54 8.25 12.86 -27.88
N GLN A 55 8.86 11.71 -27.61
CA GLN A 55 9.31 10.75 -28.61
C GLN A 55 8.50 9.43 -28.54
N GLY A 56 7.61 9.28 -27.54
CA GLY A 56 6.77 8.09 -27.36
C GLY A 56 5.34 8.18 -27.92
N ILE A 57 4.84 9.38 -28.23
CA ILE A 57 3.51 9.57 -28.88
C ILE A 57 3.66 10.03 -30.34
N GLY A 58 4.86 10.47 -30.73
CA GLY A 58 5.25 10.62 -32.13
C GLY A 58 5.88 9.32 -32.61
N ILE A 59 5.69 9.02 -33.89
CA ILE A 59 6.37 7.94 -34.62
C ILE A 59 7.89 8.09 -34.42
N SER A 60 8.45 7.48 -33.38
CA SER A 60 9.87 7.23 -33.34
C SER A 60 10.09 5.88 -34.01
N GLU A 61 11.03 5.83 -34.94
CA GLU A 61 11.47 4.57 -35.56
C GLU A 61 12.14 3.63 -34.53
N ASN A 62 12.34 4.12 -33.29
CA ASN A 62 13.03 3.42 -32.22
C ASN A 62 12.01 2.84 -31.24
N VAL A 63 11.96 1.51 -31.17
CA VAL A 63 11.16 0.81 -30.16
C VAL A 63 11.70 1.12 -28.77
N THR A 64 10.90 1.77 -27.93
CA THR A 64 11.29 2.21 -26.57
C THR A 64 11.14 1.11 -25.53
N SER A 65 10.24 0.15 -25.74
CA SER A 65 10.05 -1.01 -24.86
C SER A 65 9.48 -2.21 -25.60
N PHE A 66 9.80 -3.40 -25.11
CA PHE A 66 9.16 -4.65 -25.50
C PHE A 66 8.46 -5.22 -24.27
N VAL A 67 7.20 -5.63 -24.44
CA VAL A 67 6.45 -6.35 -23.42
C VAL A 67 6.25 -7.76 -23.93
N CYS A 68 6.79 -8.72 -23.20
CA CYS A 68 6.68 -10.14 -23.52
C CYS A 68 5.96 -10.84 -22.38
N GLU A 69 4.83 -11.44 -22.68
CA GLU A 69 4.21 -12.42 -21.79
C GLU A 69 4.82 -13.78 -22.09
N TYR A 70 5.32 -14.45 -21.05
CA TYR A 70 5.89 -15.78 -21.16
C TYR A 70 5.14 -16.72 -20.21
N ASP A 71 5.19 -18.02 -20.48
CA ASP A 71 4.44 -19.03 -19.73
C ASP A 71 4.80 -19.02 -18.23
N GLU A 72 3.78 -19.04 -17.37
CA GLU A 72 3.92 -19.05 -15.91
C GLU A 72 4.73 -20.26 -15.42
N TYR A 73 4.73 -21.35 -16.18
CA TYR A 73 5.40 -22.61 -15.82
C TYR A 73 6.93 -22.62 -16.03
N LEU A 74 7.53 -21.54 -16.54
CA LEU A 74 8.99 -21.46 -16.61
C LEU A 74 9.60 -21.53 -15.20
N SER A 75 10.56 -22.43 -15.04
CA SER A 75 11.35 -22.53 -13.82
C SER A 75 12.15 -21.25 -13.57
N PRO A 76 12.52 -20.94 -12.30
CA PRO A 76 13.35 -19.75 -12.00
C PRO A 76 14.68 -19.73 -12.76
N GLU A 77 15.25 -20.91 -13.02
CA GLU A 77 16.48 -21.06 -13.79
C GLU A 77 16.28 -20.68 -15.25
N GLU A 78 15.19 -21.14 -15.89
CA GLU A 78 14.84 -20.78 -17.26
C GLU A 78 14.54 -19.30 -17.41
N LYS A 79 13.85 -18.68 -16.43
CA LYS A 79 13.61 -17.23 -16.42
C LYS A 79 14.92 -16.44 -16.35
N THR A 80 15.86 -16.91 -15.54
CA THR A 80 17.19 -16.29 -15.41
C THR A 80 17.98 -16.43 -16.73
N GLN A 81 17.94 -17.60 -17.37
CA GLN A 81 18.58 -17.83 -18.67
C GLN A 81 17.95 -16.95 -19.75
N LEU A 82 16.61 -16.84 -19.79
CA LEU A 82 15.91 -15.98 -20.74
C LEU A 82 16.29 -14.51 -20.55
N LYS A 83 16.34 -14.04 -19.30
CA LYS A 83 16.81 -12.69 -18.96
C LYS A 83 18.23 -12.46 -19.47
N GLN A 84 19.16 -13.38 -19.21
CA GLN A 84 20.54 -13.29 -19.68
C GLN A 84 20.60 -13.24 -21.21
N LEU A 85 19.86 -14.09 -21.92
CA LEU A 85 19.81 -14.08 -23.38
C LEU A 85 19.28 -12.75 -23.94
N ILE A 86 18.27 -12.15 -23.28
CA ILE A 86 17.74 -10.84 -23.66
C ILE A 86 18.78 -9.75 -23.40
N GLU A 87 19.42 -9.76 -22.23
CA GLU A 87 20.42 -8.78 -21.84
C GLU A 87 21.66 -8.83 -22.75
N GLU A 88 22.14 -10.03 -23.09
CA GLU A 88 23.28 -10.24 -23.99
C GLU A 88 22.98 -9.78 -25.43
N ARG A 89 21.78 -10.09 -25.94
CA ARG A 89 21.43 -9.83 -27.34
C ARG A 89 20.97 -8.41 -27.60
N TYR A 90 20.18 -7.84 -26.70
CA TYR A 90 19.51 -6.55 -26.90
C TYR A 90 20.08 -5.42 -26.06
N GLN A 91 20.87 -5.71 -25.02
CA GLN A 91 21.46 -4.73 -24.11
C GLN A 91 20.43 -3.67 -23.64
N PRO A 92 19.28 -4.09 -23.10
CA PRO A 92 18.25 -3.16 -22.68
C PRO A 92 18.79 -2.28 -21.56
N TYR A 93 18.40 -1.00 -21.55
CA TYR A 93 18.72 -0.09 -20.46
C TYR A 93 18.17 -0.59 -19.12
N ALA A 94 16.98 -1.21 -19.15
CA ALA A 94 16.36 -1.83 -17.99
C ALA A 94 15.57 -3.08 -18.40
N TYR A 95 15.69 -4.14 -17.59
CA TYR A 95 14.84 -5.31 -17.64
C TYR A 95 14.00 -5.35 -16.36
N THR A 96 12.68 -5.51 -16.50
CA THR A 96 11.76 -5.59 -15.35
C THR A 96 10.87 -6.80 -15.49
N ASP A 97 10.87 -7.66 -14.47
CA ASP A 97 9.94 -8.77 -14.36
C ASP A 97 8.74 -8.34 -13.51
N THR A 98 7.54 -8.56 -14.02
CA THR A 98 6.31 -8.26 -13.29
C THR A 98 6.19 -9.08 -12.01
N ASN A 99 6.67 -10.33 -11.99
CA ASN A 99 6.61 -11.18 -10.80
C ASN A 99 7.52 -10.67 -9.69
N ASP A 100 8.73 -10.20 -10.03
CA ASP A 100 9.65 -9.61 -9.06
C ASP A 100 9.06 -8.32 -8.49
N THR A 101 8.40 -7.52 -9.33
CA THR A 101 7.70 -6.30 -8.92
C THR A 101 6.55 -6.61 -7.97
N ILE A 102 5.74 -7.63 -8.28
CA ILE A 102 4.64 -8.09 -7.43
C ILE A 102 5.19 -8.55 -6.08
N LYS A 103 6.20 -9.43 -6.06
CA LYS A 103 6.82 -9.92 -4.82
C LYS A 103 7.43 -8.80 -3.98
N MET A 104 8.04 -7.80 -4.63
CA MET A 104 8.54 -6.62 -3.96
C MET A 104 7.42 -5.84 -3.28
N ILE A 105 6.29 -5.62 -3.96
CA ILE A 105 5.11 -4.95 -3.40
C ILE A 105 4.51 -5.78 -2.25
N GLU A 106 4.38 -7.10 -2.42
CA GLU A 106 3.91 -8.01 -1.37
C GLU A 106 4.80 -7.92 -0.12
N GLY A 107 6.12 -7.95 -0.28
CA GLY A 107 7.06 -7.82 0.84
C GLY A 107 6.99 -6.45 1.53
N LEU A 108 6.77 -5.37 0.77
CA LEU A 108 6.54 -4.04 1.32
C LEU A 108 5.24 -3.99 2.14
N MET A 109 4.16 -4.57 1.62
CA MET A 109 2.88 -4.64 2.31
C MET A 109 2.97 -5.49 3.59
N GLU A 110 3.63 -6.65 3.53
CA GLU A 110 3.86 -7.51 4.70
C GLU A 110 4.62 -6.76 5.79
N THR A 111 5.69 -6.05 5.41
CA THR A 111 6.48 -5.22 6.34
C THR A 111 5.63 -4.11 6.95
N PHE A 112 4.80 -3.43 6.16
CA PHE A 112 3.92 -2.38 6.65
C PHE A 112 2.90 -2.90 7.66
N VAL A 113 2.28 -4.06 7.37
CA VAL A 113 1.35 -4.74 8.28
C VAL A 113 2.06 -5.14 9.58
N ALA A 114 3.28 -5.67 9.49
CA ALA A 114 4.07 -6.04 10.66
C ALA A 114 4.36 -4.83 11.57
N ILE A 115 4.71 -3.68 10.99
CA ILE A 115 4.94 -2.43 11.74
C ILE A 115 3.65 -1.96 12.42
N LEU A 116 2.52 -1.96 11.71
CA LEU A 116 1.23 -1.59 12.29
C LEU A 116 0.85 -2.49 13.47
N LEU A 117 1.03 -3.80 13.32
CA LEU A 117 0.75 -4.78 14.36
C LEU A 117 1.66 -4.57 15.57
N PHE A 118 2.94 -4.27 15.34
CA PHE A 118 3.88 -3.95 16.41
C PHE A 118 3.46 -2.69 17.19
N ILE A 119 3.06 -1.63 16.49
CA ILE A 119 2.55 -0.40 17.13
C ILE A 119 1.27 -0.69 17.91
N ALA A 120 0.37 -1.51 17.37
CA ALA A 120 -0.86 -1.90 18.07
C ALA A 120 -0.58 -2.67 19.37
N ILE A 121 0.39 -3.60 19.35
CA ILE A 121 0.83 -4.32 20.56
C ILE A 121 1.42 -3.35 21.59
N LEU A 122 2.26 -2.41 21.17
CA LEU A 122 2.82 -1.39 22.06
C LEU A 122 1.71 -0.52 22.67
N GLY A 123 0.73 -0.11 21.88
CA GLY A 123 -0.45 0.63 22.34
C GLY A 123 -1.28 -0.17 23.36
N LEU A 124 -1.44 -1.48 23.16
CA LEU A 124 -2.12 -2.35 24.10
C LEU A 124 -1.31 -2.50 25.39
N ALA A 125 0.00 -2.65 25.30
CA ALA A 125 0.89 -2.74 26.45
C ALA A 125 0.86 -1.46 27.30
N THR A 126 0.89 -0.28 26.66
CA THR A 126 0.78 1.00 27.38
C THR A 126 -0.58 1.18 28.02
N LEU A 127 -1.67 0.78 27.35
CA LEU A 127 -3.02 0.76 27.91
C LEU A 127 -3.07 -0.08 29.19
N VAL A 128 -2.56 -1.32 29.14
CA VAL A 128 -2.52 -2.23 30.29
C VAL A 128 -1.73 -1.62 31.46
N LEU A 129 -0.56 -1.05 31.19
CA LEU A 129 0.24 -0.37 32.22
C LEU A 129 -0.50 0.82 32.83
N PHE A 130 -1.19 1.61 32.01
CA PHE A 130 -1.99 2.74 32.47
C PHE A 130 -3.14 2.27 33.36
N THR A 131 -3.89 1.25 32.95
CA THR A 131 -4.96 0.65 33.74
C THR A 131 -4.44 0.14 35.09
N PHE A 132 -3.31 -0.56 35.13
CA PHE A 132 -2.69 -1.00 36.39
C PHE A 132 -2.26 0.17 37.28
N SER A 133 -1.70 1.22 36.69
CA SER A 133 -1.30 2.42 37.43
C SER A 133 -2.51 3.12 38.06
N SER A 134 -3.58 3.32 37.29
CA SER A 134 -4.84 3.90 37.80
C SER A 134 -5.48 3.02 38.88
N MET A 135 -5.49 1.71 38.70
CA MET A 135 -5.99 0.76 39.69
C MET A 135 -5.19 0.84 41.00
N SER A 136 -3.86 0.87 40.92
CA SER A 136 -3.01 1.00 42.11
C SER A 136 -3.32 2.28 42.88
N LEU A 137 -3.54 3.39 42.18
CA LEU A 137 -3.89 4.67 42.78
C LEU A 137 -5.28 4.61 43.46
N ALA A 138 -6.26 3.99 42.79
CA ALA A 138 -7.62 3.82 43.33
C ALA A 138 -7.64 2.95 44.60
N ILE A 139 -6.86 1.86 44.62
CA ILE A 139 -6.71 0.97 45.80
C ILE A 139 -6.08 1.74 46.96
N MET A 140 -5.03 2.53 46.68
CA MET A 140 -4.35 3.33 47.70
C MET A 140 -5.30 4.36 48.34
N GLY A 141 -6.21 4.94 47.56
CA GLY A 141 -7.25 5.84 48.07
C GLY A 141 -8.27 5.17 49.01
N ARG A 142 -8.41 3.84 48.95
CA ARG A 142 -9.39 3.06 49.74
C ARG A 142 -8.76 2.18 50.81
N GLU A 143 -7.49 2.44 51.15
CA GLU A 143 -6.74 1.64 52.13
C GLU A 143 -7.46 1.53 53.48
N ILE A 144 -8.10 2.61 53.94
CA ILE A 144 -8.84 2.64 55.21
C ILE A 144 -10.08 1.73 55.16
N GLU A 145 -10.78 1.66 54.03
CA GLU A 145 -11.95 0.77 53.85
C GLU A 145 -11.52 -0.71 53.91
N PHE A 146 -10.38 -1.04 53.29
CA PHE A 146 -9.83 -2.40 53.35
C PHE A 146 -9.33 -2.78 54.74
N LEU A 147 -8.74 -1.84 55.48
CA LEU A 147 -8.39 -2.01 56.89
C LEU A 147 -9.63 -2.27 57.75
N ALA A 148 -10.71 -1.52 57.53
CA ALA A 148 -11.98 -1.72 58.24
C ALA A 148 -12.59 -3.10 57.94
N LEU A 149 -12.63 -3.52 56.67
CA LEU A 149 -13.09 -4.86 56.27
C LEU A 149 -12.28 -5.98 56.91
N ARG A 150 -10.95 -5.81 57.02
CA ARG A 150 -10.07 -6.75 57.69
C ARG A 150 -10.30 -6.78 59.20
N ALA A 151 -10.56 -5.62 59.82
CA ALA A 151 -10.92 -5.52 61.23
C ALA A 151 -12.28 -6.20 61.53
N MET A 152 -13.20 -6.22 60.57
CA MET A 152 -14.47 -6.98 60.64
C MET A 152 -14.29 -8.49 60.40
N GLY A 153 -13.06 -8.97 60.16
CA GLY A 153 -12.77 -10.40 60.00
C GLY A 153 -12.82 -10.93 58.56
N SER A 154 -12.92 -10.06 57.55
CA SER A 154 -12.80 -10.50 56.16
C SER A 154 -11.40 -11.06 55.86
N LYS A 155 -11.35 -12.19 55.15
CA LYS A 155 -10.10 -12.82 54.72
C LYS A 155 -9.49 -12.05 53.56
N THR A 156 -8.15 -12.01 53.49
CA THR A 156 -7.40 -11.34 52.40
C THR A 156 -7.83 -11.77 51.00
N ARG A 157 -8.19 -13.06 50.83
CA ARG A 157 -8.68 -13.61 49.56
C ARG A 157 -9.99 -12.96 49.11
N THR A 158 -10.91 -12.67 50.05
CA THR A 158 -12.19 -12.02 49.76
C THR A 158 -11.98 -10.58 49.31
N ILE A 159 -11.04 -9.85 49.94
CA ILE A 159 -10.68 -8.48 49.57
C ILE A 159 -10.09 -8.45 48.15
N LEU A 160 -9.16 -9.37 47.83
CA LEU A 160 -8.61 -9.49 46.48
C LEU A 160 -9.67 -9.83 45.43
N GLN A 161 -10.64 -10.67 45.76
CA GLN A 161 -11.74 -11.00 44.85
C GLN A 161 -12.64 -9.79 44.58
N ILE A 162 -12.95 -8.99 45.61
CA ILE A 162 -13.75 -7.76 45.45
C ILE A 162 -13.00 -6.77 44.55
N ILE A 163 -11.71 -6.54 44.81
CA ILE A 163 -10.86 -5.67 43.99
C ILE A 163 -10.84 -6.17 42.54
N PHE A 164 -10.71 -7.48 42.30
CA PHE A 164 -10.67 -8.02 40.95
C PHE A 164 -12.03 -7.90 40.24
N LEU A 165 -13.14 -8.15 40.94
CA LEU A 165 -14.50 -8.00 40.40
C LEU A 165 -14.82 -6.54 40.06
N GLU A 166 -14.41 -5.60 40.91
CA GLU A 166 -14.62 -4.17 40.71
C GLU A 166 -13.80 -3.61 39.55
N ASN A 167 -12.67 -4.21 39.21
CA ASN A 167 -11.88 -3.82 38.03
C ASN A 167 -12.32 -4.55 36.75
N LEU A 168 -13.13 -5.61 36.87
CA LEU A 168 -13.67 -6.36 35.73
C LEU A 168 -15.05 -5.86 35.29
N LEU A 169 -15.82 -5.29 36.23
CA LEU A 169 -17.11 -4.62 36.00
C LEU A 169 -16.92 -3.16 35.60
#